data_AF-A0A951T6W8-F1
#
_entry.id   AF-A0A951T6W8-F1
#
_cell.length_a   1.000
_cell.length_b   1.000
_cell.length_c   1.000
_cell.angle_alpha   90.00
_cell.angle_beta   90.00
_cell.angle_gamma   90.00
#
_symmetry.space_group_name_H-M   'P 1'
#
loop_
_entity.id
_entity.type
_entity.pdbx_description
1 polymer ?
#
loop_
_entity_poly.entity_id
_entity_poly.type
_entity_poly.pdbx_seq_one_letter_code
_entity_poly.pdbx_strand_id
1 'polypeptide(L)'
;MKTHPFTMSAVLLAIVLSSHCVAGWPDTPDAQSLLERAGYGVGEYEAALAWTETAPGGEMVQGLHVRVEATGERFDLYFDAQGYPLDDAALAALGIQPKNWAPRRVSQPTEIRPGFPLKTKAAPLSPKAAGLLNLSEWVFPPKDAEALALEDAFLEADGAKGVARIGVVDTISPPVEVSSDHVATGEWRVLADGSRLWAMSLRSLGAVGQRVNFSVFPETAGVSVMVYATDAPESGGGPRPVTGPGWSPTCFGEAMTIECHVQAGVDAPFRLVLGELLYLYRDPLAVAEKAAGTCNIGIACRADWLTEAMSVGGLALVYSGASLFCTGTLIADTVQDTSIPYLLTANHCVGTQEKAQSLEVYWLYQAEVCDGEAPSLSNVPRTTGGADYLAGTASTAGGTDVTLLRLRETPPEGLPFVGWLTDPAPVGRSVAVIHHPRGDAKHISFGSVTDNGSLQLGGGRLRPVETFHEVLWTTGTTEPGSSGCPLFTQDTRQIIGQLYGGYASCSKPEEPDYFGRFDVSFPILQPWLDPQVNPEGEGEGEGEGEGEGEGEGEDEPPCCRRTKTGGGSSLFVTALLLMTLWTAALPGGGKQ
;
A
#
# COMPACT_ATOMS: atom_id res chain seq x y z
N MET A 1 59.72 40.81 -5.52
CA MET A 1 59.51 39.47 -6.12
C MET A 1 58.52 38.75 -5.22
N LYS A 2 57.22 39.03 -5.44
CA LYS A 2 56.24 38.19 -6.15
C LYS A 2 55.79 36.98 -5.34
N THR A 3 54.86 37.29 -4.45
CA THR A 3 53.76 36.46 -3.97
C THR A 3 52.88 36.04 -5.15
N HIS A 4 52.58 34.75 -5.28
CA HIS A 4 51.51 34.23 -6.15
C HIS A 4 50.42 33.60 -5.27
N PRO A 5 49.14 33.97 -5.44
CA PRO A 5 48.04 33.42 -4.67
C PRO A 5 47.52 32.12 -5.31
N PHE A 6 47.15 31.16 -4.46
CA PHE A 6 46.31 30.03 -4.83
C PHE A 6 44.88 30.56 -5.10
N THR A 7 44.48 30.58 -6.36
CA THR A 7 43.08 30.74 -6.76
C THR A 7 42.39 29.39 -6.61
N MET A 8 41.61 29.20 -5.53
CA MET A 8 40.50 28.24 -5.55
C MET A 8 39.44 28.79 -6.49
N SER A 9 39.27 28.16 -7.66
CA SER A 9 38.06 28.35 -8.45
C SER A 9 36.90 27.73 -7.69
N ALA A 10 36.16 28.56 -6.94
CA ALA A 10 34.81 28.25 -6.54
C ALA A 10 33.95 28.22 -7.80
N VAL A 11 33.64 27.02 -8.28
CA VAL A 11 32.55 26.82 -9.23
C VAL A 11 31.26 27.05 -8.43
N LEU A 12 30.78 28.29 -8.45
CA LEU A 12 29.40 28.60 -8.06
C LEU A 12 28.50 27.93 -9.11
N LEU A 13 28.04 26.71 -8.82
CA LEU A 13 26.90 26.15 -9.51
C LEU A 13 25.68 26.93 -9.01
N ALA A 14 25.31 27.96 -9.75
CA ALA A 14 24.05 28.65 -9.59
C ALA A 14 22.93 27.66 -9.94
N ILE A 15 22.46 26.92 -8.93
CA ILE A 15 21.20 26.20 -9.01
C ILE A 15 20.13 27.29 -9.04
N VAL A 16 19.58 27.51 -10.24
CA VAL A 16 18.36 28.28 -10.41
C VAL A 16 17.29 27.57 -9.59
N LEU A 17 16.86 28.23 -8.51
CA LEU A 17 15.65 27.90 -7.75
C LEU A 17 14.45 28.01 -8.71
N SER A 18 14.16 26.93 -9.43
CA SER A 18 12.78 26.67 -9.83
C SER A 18 12.10 26.02 -8.64
N SER A 19 11.03 26.65 -8.18
CA SER A 19 10.03 26.10 -7.28
C SER A 19 9.58 24.76 -7.84
N HIS A 20 10.25 23.68 -7.44
CA HIS A 20 9.75 22.34 -7.66
C HIS A 20 8.74 22.13 -6.56
N CYS A 21 7.48 22.10 -6.97
CA CYS A 21 6.39 21.48 -6.26
C CYS A 21 6.95 20.28 -5.49
N VAL A 22 6.67 20.21 -4.19
CA VAL A 22 6.62 18.92 -3.48
C VAL A 22 5.84 18.01 -4.40
N ALA A 23 6.51 16.99 -4.93
CA ALA A 23 5.88 16.03 -5.81
C ALA A 23 4.76 15.37 -4.98
N GLY A 24 3.54 15.85 -5.18
CA GLY A 24 2.35 15.11 -4.80
C GLY A 24 2.49 13.74 -5.43
N TRP A 25 2.40 12.71 -4.60
CA TRP A 25 2.30 11.33 -5.03
C TRP A 25 1.19 11.24 -6.09
N PRO A 26 1.44 10.68 -7.29
CA PRO A 26 0.54 10.89 -8.41
C PRO A 26 -0.81 10.19 -8.22
N ASP A 27 -1.84 11.05 -8.28
CA ASP A 27 -3.01 10.98 -9.14
C ASP A 27 -4.06 9.88 -8.90
N THR A 28 -4.95 10.12 -7.92
CA THR A 28 -6.37 10.16 -8.32
C THR A 28 -6.47 11.25 -9.40
N PRO A 29 -7.06 11.01 -10.58
CA PRO A 29 -7.27 12.07 -11.55
C PRO A 29 -7.90 13.25 -10.83
N ASP A 30 -7.37 14.44 -11.09
CA ASP A 30 -7.85 15.67 -10.49
C ASP A 30 -9.38 15.66 -10.53
N ALA A 31 -10.02 15.70 -9.36
CA ALA A 31 -11.46 15.57 -9.25
C ALA A 31 -12.17 16.62 -10.13
N GLN A 32 -11.51 17.77 -10.33
CA GLN A 32 -11.94 18.80 -11.25
C GLN A 32 -11.94 18.33 -12.72
N SER A 33 -10.88 17.63 -13.15
CA SER A 33 -10.80 17.04 -14.50
C SER A 33 -11.88 15.98 -14.74
N LEU A 34 -12.22 15.18 -13.73
CA LEU A 34 -13.32 14.20 -13.83
C LEU A 34 -14.69 14.89 -13.94
N LEU A 35 -14.94 15.92 -13.13
CA LEU A 35 -16.16 16.75 -13.24
C LEU A 35 -16.32 17.34 -14.63
N GLU A 36 -15.27 17.98 -15.14
CA GLU A 36 -15.28 18.60 -16.47
C GLU A 36 -15.54 17.57 -17.58
N ARG A 37 -14.93 16.39 -17.49
CA ARG A 37 -15.18 15.28 -18.43
C ARG A 37 -16.62 14.78 -18.40
N ALA A 38 -17.26 14.79 -17.23
CA ALA A 38 -18.68 14.46 -17.09
C ALA A 38 -19.62 15.62 -17.46
N GLY A 39 -19.08 16.78 -17.87
CA GLY A 39 -19.87 17.94 -18.30
C GLY A 39 -20.29 18.87 -17.16
N TYR A 40 -19.69 18.75 -15.97
CA TYR A 40 -19.95 19.61 -14.82
C TYR A 40 -18.93 20.76 -14.76
N GLY A 41 -19.43 22.01 -14.83
CA GLY A 41 -18.60 23.20 -14.95
C GLY A 41 -17.90 23.64 -13.66
N VAL A 42 -16.69 24.20 -13.81
CA VAL A 42 -15.91 24.82 -12.72
C VAL A 42 -16.74 25.93 -12.05
N GLY A 43 -16.81 25.91 -10.72
CA GLY A 43 -17.48 26.95 -9.92
C GLY A 43 -19.01 26.80 -9.80
N GLU A 44 -19.60 25.85 -10.52
CA GLU A 44 -21.01 25.42 -10.33
C GLU A 44 -21.09 24.14 -9.51
N TYR A 45 -20.07 23.28 -9.63
CA TYR A 45 -19.97 21.98 -8.96
C TYR A 45 -18.61 21.86 -8.28
N GLU A 46 -18.61 21.33 -7.05
CA GLU A 46 -17.41 21.02 -6.30
C GLU A 46 -17.37 19.52 -5.98
N ALA A 47 -16.22 18.88 -6.17
CA ALA A 47 -15.98 17.56 -5.61
C ALA A 47 -15.74 17.69 -4.11
N ALA A 48 -16.79 17.44 -3.32
CA ALA A 48 -16.75 17.50 -1.87
C ALA A 48 -15.95 16.33 -1.26
N LEU A 49 -15.87 15.21 -1.97
CA LEU A 49 -15.00 14.08 -1.66
C LEU A 49 -14.70 13.29 -2.94
N ALA A 50 -13.48 12.76 -3.07
CA ALA A 50 -13.12 11.80 -4.11
C ALA A 50 -12.62 10.48 -3.51
N TRP A 51 -12.97 9.36 -4.13
CA TRP A 51 -12.50 8.04 -3.73
C TRP A 51 -12.18 7.15 -4.94
N THR A 52 -11.44 6.09 -4.64
CA THR A 52 -11.20 4.98 -5.55
C THR A 52 -11.63 3.71 -4.82
N GLU A 53 -12.24 2.78 -5.55
CA GLU A 53 -12.63 1.47 -5.04
C GLU A 53 -12.42 0.36 -6.08
N THR A 54 -12.29 -0.87 -5.61
CA THR A 54 -12.11 -2.06 -6.43
C THR A 54 -13.39 -2.88 -6.43
N ALA A 55 -13.96 -3.05 -7.62
CA ALA A 55 -15.11 -3.90 -7.84
C ALA A 55 -14.80 -5.36 -7.45
N PRO A 56 -15.81 -6.19 -7.11
CA PRO A 56 -15.61 -7.61 -6.85
C PRO A 56 -14.88 -8.38 -7.96
N GLY A 57 -14.97 -7.93 -9.22
CA GLY A 57 -14.24 -8.49 -10.36
C GLY A 57 -12.77 -8.07 -10.48
N GLY A 58 -12.33 -7.12 -9.65
CA GLY A 58 -10.97 -6.57 -9.64
C GLY A 58 -10.81 -5.26 -10.42
N GLU A 59 -11.86 -4.78 -11.09
CA GLU A 59 -11.83 -3.51 -11.82
C GLU A 59 -11.78 -2.32 -10.86
N MET A 60 -10.94 -1.32 -11.18
CA MET A 60 -10.86 -0.09 -10.43
C MET A 60 -11.94 0.89 -10.90
N VAL A 61 -12.66 1.48 -9.94
CA VAL A 61 -13.68 2.51 -10.13
C VAL A 61 -13.30 3.74 -9.32
N GLN A 62 -13.53 4.91 -9.90
CA GLN A 62 -13.35 6.20 -9.26
C GLN A 62 -14.71 6.80 -8.96
N GLY A 63 -14.84 7.45 -7.82
CA GLY A 63 -16.08 8.10 -7.42
C GLY A 63 -15.86 9.52 -6.92
N LEU A 64 -16.84 10.38 -7.18
CA LEU A 64 -16.90 11.75 -6.69
C LEU A 64 -18.21 11.98 -5.98
N HIS A 65 -18.14 12.55 -4.78
CA HIS A 65 -19.29 13.09 -4.08
C HIS A 65 -19.37 14.58 -4.41
N VAL A 66 -20.31 14.95 -5.26
CA VAL A 66 -20.39 16.28 -5.86
C VAL A 66 -21.37 17.15 -5.08
N ARG A 67 -21.02 18.41 -4.85
CA ARG A 67 -21.92 19.44 -4.31
C ARG A 67 -22.23 20.47 -5.39
N VAL A 68 -23.50 20.82 -5.54
CA VAL A 68 -23.93 21.96 -6.36
C VAL A 68 -23.76 23.25 -5.57
N GLU A 69 -22.96 24.19 -6.04
CA GLU A 69 -22.63 25.42 -5.31
C GLU A 69 -23.85 26.32 -5.07
N ALA A 70 -24.79 26.36 -6.02
CA ALA A 70 -25.97 27.21 -5.94
C ALA A 70 -27.04 26.72 -4.95
N THR A 71 -27.17 25.39 -4.78
CA THR A 71 -28.28 24.78 -4.02
C THR A 71 -27.82 24.00 -2.78
N GLY A 72 -26.55 23.60 -2.74
CA GLY A 72 -26.02 22.67 -1.74
C GLY A 72 -26.46 21.21 -1.94
N GLU A 73 -27.20 20.90 -3.01
CA GLU A 73 -27.57 19.54 -3.38
C GLU A 73 -26.33 18.68 -3.62
N ARG A 74 -26.43 17.39 -3.31
CA ARG A 74 -25.32 16.44 -3.42
C ARG A 74 -25.74 15.19 -4.17
N PHE A 75 -24.84 14.69 -5.00
CA PHE A 75 -25.00 13.45 -5.76
C PHE A 75 -23.64 12.81 -6.03
N ASP A 76 -23.63 11.54 -6.40
CA ASP A 76 -22.41 10.81 -6.71
C ASP A 76 -22.22 10.65 -8.22
N LEU A 77 -20.98 10.74 -8.67
CA LEU A 77 -20.55 10.36 -10.02
C LEU A 77 -19.53 9.24 -9.92
N TYR A 78 -19.57 8.32 -10.87
CA TYR A 78 -18.64 7.20 -10.95
C TYR A 78 -17.96 7.15 -12.31
N PHE A 79 -16.73 6.66 -12.33
CA PHE A 79 -15.91 6.60 -13.51
C PHE A 79 -15.11 5.30 -13.55
N ASP A 80 -14.84 4.79 -14.75
CA ASP A 80 -13.90 3.68 -14.92
C ASP A 80 -12.45 4.10 -14.64
N ALA A 81 -11.52 3.15 -14.71
CA ALA A 81 -10.10 3.41 -14.50
C ALA A 81 -9.49 4.40 -15.52
N GLN A 82 -10.15 4.65 -16.65
CA GLN A 82 -9.75 5.64 -17.65
C GLN A 82 -10.49 6.98 -17.45
N GLY A 83 -11.31 7.10 -16.42
CA GLY A 83 -12.08 8.27 -16.02
C GLY A 83 -13.31 8.54 -16.90
N TYR A 84 -13.82 7.55 -17.63
CA TYR A 84 -15.08 7.70 -18.36
C TYR A 84 -16.27 7.49 -17.42
N PRO A 85 -17.32 8.33 -17.48
CA PRO A 85 -18.48 8.20 -16.60
C PRO A 85 -19.17 6.83 -16.74
N LEU A 86 -19.57 6.26 -15.60
CA LEU A 86 -20.34 5.03 -15.50
C LEU A 86 -21.79 5.37 -15.16
N ASP A 87 -22.73 4.72 -15.85
CA ASP A 87 -24.15 4.78 -15.52
C ASP A 87 -24.55 3.67 -14.53
N ASP A 88 -25.79 3.73 -14.05
CA ASP A 88 -26.31 2.77 -13.06
C ASP A 88 -26.24 1.31 -13.55
N ALA A 89 -26.39 1.09 -14.86
CA ALA A 89 -26.32 -0.24 -15.45
C ALA A 89 -24.88 -0.78 -15.42
N ALA A 90 -23.89 0.05 -15.73
CA ALA A 90 -22.48 -0.30 -15.63
C ALA A 90 -22.06 -0.55 -14.17
N LEU A 91 -22.52 0.29 -13.23
CA LEU A 91 -22.24 0.08 -11.80
C LEU A 91 -22.84 -1.21 -11.27
N ALA A 92 -24.09 -1.52 -11.63
CA ALA A 92 -24.72 -2.78 -11.28
C ALA A 92 -23.99 -3.99 -11.87
N ALA A 93 -23.51 -3.89 -13.11
CA ALA A 93 -22.72 -4.94 -13.76
C ALA A 93 -21.37 -5.16 -13.07
N LEU A 94 -20.75 -4.09 -12.54
CA LEU A 94 -19.53 -4.15 -11.75
C LEU A 94 -19.79 -4.57 -10.29
N GLY A 95 -21.04 -4.63 -9.84
CA GLY A 95 -21.39 -4.91 -8.44
C GLY A 95 -21.06 -3.77 -7.47
N ILE A 96 -20.87 -2.55 -7.96
CA ILE A 96 -20.61 -1.37 -7.13
C ILE A 96 -21.92 -0.88 -6.53
N GLN A 97 -21.95 -0.77 -5.20
CA GLN A 97 -23.09 -0.22 -4.48
C GLN A 97 -22.97 1.30 -4.34
N PRO A 98 -24.05 2.06 -4.62
CA PRO A 98 -24.11 3.48 -4.33
C PRO A 98 -23.82 3.77 -2.85
N LYS A 99 -23.10 4.87 -2.57
CA LYS A 99 -22.72 5.19 -1.19
C LYS A 99 -23.88 5.79 -0.42
N ASN A 100 -24.03 5.36 0.84
CA ASN A 100 -24.95 5.99 1.77
C ASN A 100 -24.20 7.02 2.63
N TRP A 101 -24.32 8.30 2.29
CA TRP A 101 -23.69 9.41 3.00
C TRP A 101 -24.39 9.84 4.30
N ALA A 102 -25.50 9.17 4.64
CA ALA A 102 -26.16 9.28 5.94
C ALA A 102 -26.27 7.87 6.58
N PRO A 103 -25.13 7.18 6.79
CA PRO A 103 -25.17 5.83 7.32
C PRO A 103 -25.71 5.85 8.75
N ARG A 104 -26.38 4.76 9.15
CA ARG A 104 -26.67 4.53 10.56
C ARG A 104 -25.35 4.57 11.33
N ARG A 105 -25.35 5.14 12.53
CA ARG A 105 -24.19 5.05 13.42
C ARG A 105 -23.98 3.60 13.82
N VAL A 106 -22.79 3.08 13.56
CA VAL A 106 -22.39 1.70 13.83
C VAL A 106 -21.17 1.71 14.75
N SER A 107 -21.17 0.73 15.65
CA SER A 107 -20.05 0.41 16.52
C SER A 107 -19.77 -1.07 16.36
N GLN A 108 -18.56 -1.41 15.96
CA GLN A 108 -18.08 -2.80 15.93
C GLN A 108 -17.07 -2.97 17.06
N PRO A 109 -17.28 -3.87 18.03
CA PRO A 109 -16.29 -4.13 19.08
C PRO A 109 -15.03 -4.79 18.51
N THR A 110 -13.92 -4.72 19.24
CA THR A 110 -12.71 -5.47 18.91
C THR A 110 -12.98 -6.97 18.96
N GLU A 111 -12.65 -7.66 17.89
CA GLU A 111 -12.71 -9.10 17.81
C GLU A 111 -11.43 -9.70 18.33
N ILE A 112 -11.55 -10.29 19.52
CA ILE A 112 -10.54 -11.17 20.10
C ILE A 112 -11.13 -12.57 19.94
N ARG A 113 -10.54 -13.41 19.09
CA ARG A 113 -11.02 -14.78 18.89
C ARG A 113 -10.20 -15.76 19.75
N PRO A 114 -10.62 -16.08 20.99
CA PRO A 114 -9.98 -17.12 21.79
C PRO A 114 -10.24 -18.49 21.16
N GLY A 115 -9.19 -19.29 20.96
CA GLY A 115 -9.35 -20.72 20.70
C GLY A 115 -9.55 -21.15 19.25
N PHE A 116 -9.12 -20.37 18.25
CA PHE A 116 -8.51 -21.05 17.10
C PHE A 116 -7.41 -21.93 17.67
N PRO A 117 -7.42 -23.25 17.44
CA PRO A 117 -6.43 -24.08 18.06
C PRO A 117 -5.07 -23.52 17.65
N LEU A 118 -4.17 -23.34 18.63
CA LEU A 118 -2.72 -23.54 18.44
C LEU A 118 -2.49 -25.01 18.03
N LYS A 119 -3.24 -25.51 17.05
CA LYS A 119 -2.64 -26.40 16.08
C LYS A 119 -1.72 -25.45 15.37
N THR A 120 -0.48 -25.45 15.86
CA THR A 120 0.63 -25.75 14.97
C THR A 120 0.19 -26.87 14.03
N LYS A 121 -0.62 -26.54 13.01
CA LYS A 121 -0.28 -27.01 11.69
C LYS A 121 1.14 -26.49 11.60
N ALA A 122 2.10 -27.40 11.80
CA ALA A 122 3.50 -27.06 11.62
C ALA A 122 3.51 -26.16 10.39
N ALA A 123 4.01 -24.93 10.53
CA ALA A 123 4.17 -24.04 9.38
C ALA A 123 4.66 -24.96 8.26
N PRO A 124 3.94 -25.05 7.13
CA PRO A 124 4.25 -26.06 6.11
C PRO A 124 5.76 -26.03 5.95
N LEU A 125 6.42 -27.16 6.23
CA LEU A 125 7.88 -27.20 6.38
C LEU A 125 8.46 -26.32 5.28
N SER A 126 9.12 -25.22 5.65
CA SER A 126 9.70 -24.32 4.65
C SER A 126 10.48 -25.21 3.69
N PRO A 127 10.21 -25.13 2.37
CA PRO A 127 10.91 -25.95 1.41
C PRO A 127 12.39 -25.85 1.68
N LYS A 128 13.08 -26.99 1.74
CA LYS A 128 14.53 -26.95 1.96
C LYS A 128 15.18 -26.38 0.72
N ALA A 129 16.06 -25.40 0.92
CA ALA A 129 16.97 -24.94 -0.12
C ALA A 129 17.72 -26.16 -0.71
N ALA A 130 17.99 -26.15 -2.02
CA ALA A 130 18.68 -27.27 -2.65
C ALA A 130 20.15 -27.40 -2.21
N GLY A 131 20.67 -26.41 -1.46
CA GLY A 131 22.01 -26.44 -0.88
C GLY A 131 23.11 -26.39 -1.95
N LEU A 132 22.83 -25.72 -3.07
CA LEU A 132 23.73 -25.67 -4.21
C LEU A 132 25.00 -24.89 -3.88
N LEU A 133 26.15 -25.50 -4.18
CA LEU A 133 27.44 -24.82 -4.18
C LEU A 133 27.72 -24.20 -5.56
N ASN A 134 28.51 -23.12 -5.57
CA ASN A 134 28.97 -22.41 -6.78
C ASN A 134 27.82 -21.93 -7.68
N LEU A 135 26.95 -21.08 -7.14
CA LEU A 135 25.92 -20.40 -7.92
C LEU A 135 26.55 -19.31 -8.79
N SER A 136 25.94 -19.05 -9.96
CA SER A 136 26.20 -17.80 -10.67
C SER A 136 25.73 -16.65 -9.77
N GLU A 137 26.60 -15.66 -9.59
CA GLU A 137 26.35 -14.52 -8.72
C GLU A 137 26.35 -13.22 -9.52
N TRP A 138 25.32 -12.41 -9.30
CA TRP A 138 25.27 -11.03 -9.75
C TRP A 138 25.57 -10.12 -8.58
N VAL A 139 26.65 -9.33 -8.68
CA VAL A 139 27.08 -8.41 -7.62
C VAL A 139 26.74 -6.98 -8.02
N PHE A 140 25.92 -6.31 -7.22
CA PHE A 140 25.57 -4.90 -7.42
C PHE A 140 26.69 -3.98 -6.93
N PRO A 141 26.87 -2.79 -7.57
CA PRO A 141 27.81 -1.79 -7.06
C PRO A 141 27.47 -1.36 -5.63
N PRO A 142 28.47 -1.17 -4.76
CA PRO A 142 28.25 -0.65 -3.40
C PRO A 142 27.52 0.70 -3.41
N LYS A 143 26.67 0.93 -2.41
CA LYS A 143 25.97 2.20 -2.21
C LYS A 143 26.76 3.17 -1.33
N ASP A 144 26.59 4.46 -1.60
CA ASP A 144 27.10 5.53 -0.74
C ASP A 144 26.11 5.80 0.40
N ALA A 145 26.42 5.27 1.59
CA ALA A 145 25.58 5.40 2.76
C ALA A 145 25.46 6.87 3.26
N GLU A 146 26.52 7.67 3.11
CA GLU A 146 26.50 9.08 3.52
C GLU A 146 25.59 9.91 2.60
N ALA A 147 25.65 9.65 1.29
CA ALA A 147 24.76 10.30 0.33
C ALA A 147 23.28 9.94 0.59
N LEU A 148 22.98 8.66 0.83
CA LEU A 148 21.62 8.22 1.15
C LEU A 148 21.09 8.87 2.45
N ALA A 149 21.93 8.96 3.48
CA ALA A 149 21.57 9.61 4.74
C ALA A 149 21.29 11.12 4.57
N LEU A 150 22.06 11.81 3.73
CA LEU A 150 21.84 13.23 3.43
C LEU A 150 20.54 13.46 2.65
N GLU A 151 20.25 12.61 1.66
CA GLU A 151 18.98 12.63 0.94
C GLU A 151 17.80 12.38 1.89
N ASP A 152 17.90 11.38 2.77
CA ASP A 152 16.85 11.08 3.75
C ASP A 152 16.61 12.25 4.70
N ALA A 153 17.68 12.86 5.22
CA ALA A 153 17.58 14.03 6.09
C ALA A 153 16.93 15.23 5.38
N PHE A 154 17.17 15.40 4.07
CA PHE A 154 16.51 16.43 3.28
C PHE A 154 15.01 16.16 3.11
N LEU A 155 14.63 14.91 2.81
CA LEU A 155 13.22 14.50 2.69
C LEU A 155 12.46 14.65 4.01
N GLU A 156 13.12 14.41 5.14
CA GLU A 156 12.53 14.57 6.48
C GLU A 156 12.40 16.04 6.93
N ALA A 157 13.12 16.97 6.31
CA ALA A 157 13.16 18.38 6.70
C ALA A 157 12.01 19.25 6.16
N ASP A 158 11.20 18.75 5.21
CA ASP A 158 10.10 19.48 4.55
C ASP A 158 8.87 19.76 5.47
N GLY A 159 9.05 19.60 6.79
CA GLY A 159 8.16 20.13 7.81
C GLY A 159 6.87 19.34 8.05
N ALA A 160 6.26 18.72 7.05
CA ALA A 160 5.11 17.83 7.23
C ALA A 160 5.58 16.37 7.44
N LYS A 161 4.95 15.64 8.38
CA LYS A 161 5.20 14.20 8.52
C LYS A 161 4.87 13.45 7.23
N GLY A 162 5.82 12.63 6.79
CA GLY A 162 5.69 11.76 5.63
C GLY A 162 6.12 10.33 5.90
N VAL A 163 6.29 9.55 4.84
CA VAL A 163 6.79 8.18 4.86
C VAL A 163 8.28 8.13 5.20
N ALA A 164 8.74 7.09 5.92
CA ALA A 164 10.16 6.90 6.17
C ALA A 164 10.80 6.05 5.05
N ARG A 165 11.79 6.57 4.31
CA ARG A 165 12.54 5.77 3.32
C ARG A 165 13.47 4.80 4.05
N ILE A 166 13.45 3.52 3.65
CA ILE A 166 14.27 2.43 4.22
C ILE A 166 15.13 1.67 3.18
N GLY A 167 14.90 1.91 1.89
CA GLY A 167 15.59 1.22 0.81
C GLY A 167 15.54 1.97 -0.52
N VAL A 168 16.40 1.57 -1.45
CA VAL A 168 16.44 2.05 -2.84
C VAL A 168 16.45 0.89 -3.81
N VAL A 169 15.93 1.10 -5.02
CA VAL A 169 15.85 0.09 -6.07
C VAL A 169 16.99 0.26 -7.07
N ASP A 170 17.60 -0.87 -7.43
CA ASP A 170 18.52 -1.04 -8.54
C ASP A 170 17.87 -1.76 -9.70
N THR A 171 18.14 -1.28 -10.92
CA THR A 171 17.75 -1.98 -12.14
C THR A 171 18.75 -3.09 -12.46
N ILE A 172 18.25 -4.26 -12.85
CA ILE A 172 19.03 -5.36 -13.42
C ILE A 172 19.07 -5.15 -14.93
N SER A 173 20.24 -4.77 -15.46
CA SER A 173 20.41 -4.43 -16.87
C SER A 173 21.60 -5.15 -17.52
N PRO A 174 21.38 -5.95 -18.59
CA PRO A 174 20.07 -6.38 -19.08
C PRO A 174 19.32 -7.23 -18.02
N PRO A 175 17.97 -7.32 -18.08
CA PRO A 175 17.22 -8.14 -17.14
C PRO A 175 17.64 -9.61 -17.24
N VAL A 176 17.56 -10.34 -16.13
CA VAL A 176 17.85 -11.78 -16.13
C VAL A 176 16.62 -12.53 -16.61
N GLU A 177 16.74 -13.22 -17.74
CA GLU A 177 15.67 -14.03 -18.32
C GLU A 177 15.96 -15.53 -18.20
N VAL A 178 14.94 -16.27 -17.78
CA VAL A 178 14.94 -17.72 -17.65
C VAL A 178 13.69 -18.28 -18.33
N SER A 179 13.87 -19.22 -19.24
CA SER A 179 12.81 -20.00 -19.89
C SER A 179 13.10 -21.50 -19.82
N SER A 180 12.17 -22.28 -20.34
CA SER A 180 12.27 -23.75 -20.44
C SER A 180 13.48 -24.26 -21.22
N ASP A 181 14.02 -23.46 -22.14
CA ASP A 181 15.04 -23.80 -23.12
C ASP A 181 16.23 -22.83 -23.17
N HIS A 182 16.11 -21.66 -22.52
CA HIS A 182 17.13 -20.63 -22.48
C HIS A 182 17.34 -20.10 -21.05
N VAL A 183 18.60 -19.85 -20.69
CA VAL A 183 18.99 -19.14 -19.47
C VAL A 183 20.04 -18.10 -19.84
N ALA A 184 19.74 -16.83 -19.59
CA ALA A 184 20.67 -15.74 -19.89
C ALA A 184 21.88 -15.73 -18.94
N THR A 185 21.69 -16.20 -17.70
CA THR A 185 22.71 -16.29 -16.66
C THR A 185 22.45 -17.54 -15.80
N GLY A 186 23.49 -18.25 -15.39
CA GLY A 186 23.36 -19.54 -14.71
C GLY A 186 23.14 -20.72 -15.66
N GLU A 187 22.94 -21.90 -15.08
CA GLU A 187 22.77 -23.16 -15.83
C GLU A 187 21.67 -24.02 -15.19
N TRP A 188 20.91 -24.72 -16.03
CA TRP A 188 19.96 -25.75 -15.57
C TRP A 188 20.72 -26.98 -15.06
N ARG A 189 20.39 -27.45 -13.86
CA ARG A 189 20.87 -28.70 -13.29
C ARG A 189 19.74 -29.73 -13.32
N VAL A 190 20.00 -30.90 -13.88
CA VAL A 190 19.05 -32.04 -13.82
C VAL A 190 19.28 -32.78 -12.51
N LEU A 191 18.25 -32.92 -11.69
CA LEU A 191 18.30 -33.61 -10.41
C LEU A 191 18.06 -35.12 -10.59
N ALA A 192 18.33 -35.90 -9.53
CA ALA A 192 18.27 -37.36 -9.57
C ALA A 192 16.87 -37.92 -9.87
N ASP A 193 15.82 -37.16 -9.57
CA ASP A 193 14.43 -37.49 -9.86
C ASP A 193 13.97 -37.06 -11.27
N GLY A 194 14.88 -36.49 -12.08
CA GLY A 194 14.61 -35.98 -13.42
C GLY A 194 14.01 -34.58 -13.46
N SER A 195 13.81 -33.92 -12.32
CA SER A 195 13.43 -32.50 -12.28
C SER A 195 14.62 -31.61 -12.70
N ARG A 196 14.33 -30.36 -13.08
CA ARG A 196 15.34 -29.37 -13.46
C ARG A 196 15.33 -28.22 -12.46
N LEU A 197 16.51 -27.77 -12.07
CA LEU A 197 16.73 -26.67 -11.14
C LEU A 197 17.65 -25.63 -11.76
N TRP A 198 17.19 -24.39 -11.83
CA TRP A 198 18.02 -23.23 -12.09
C TRP A 198 18.14 -22.40 -10.82
N ALA A 199 19.32 -21.86 -10.54
CA ALA A 199 19.53 -21.03 -9.37
C ALA A 199 20.59 -19.96 -9.61
N MET A 200 20.41 -18.81 -8.97
CA MET A 200 21.38 -17.71 -8.98
C MET A 200 21.40 -16.98 -7.64
N SER A 201 22.53 -16.36 -7.31
CA SER A 201 22.67 -15.44 -6.17
C SER A 201 22.68 -14.00 -6.66
N LEU A 202 21.95 -13.12 -5.97
CA LEU A 202 22.04 -11.67 -6.09
C LEU A 202 22.72 -11.16 -4.82
N ARG A 203 23.80 -10.37 -4.97
CA ARG A 203 24.55 -9.81 -3.84
C ARG A 203 24.65 -8.29 -3.93
N SER A 204 24.26 -7.60 -2.88
CA SER A 204 24.45 -6.16 -2.72
C SER A 204 25.13 -5.88 -1.39
N LEU A 205 26.38 -5.43 -1.45
CA LEU A 205 27.22 -5.20 -0.27
C LEU A 205 26.68 -4.04 0.57
N GLY A 206 26.65 -4.21 1.88
CA GLY A 206 26.05 -3.27 2.83
C GLY A 206 24.54 -3.41 2.98
N ALA A 207 23.88 -4.30 2.22
CA ALA A 207 22.44 -4.48 2.32
C ALA A 207 22.08 -5.20 3.62
N VAL A 208 21.15 -4.64 4.37
CA VAL A 208 20.55 -5.29 5.56
C VAL A 208 19.46 -6.29 5.16
N GLY A 209 18.94 -6.16 3.94
CA GLY A 209 18.03 -7.09 3.32
C GLY A 209 17.78 -6.74 1.87
N GLN A 210 17.24 -7.69 1.13
CA GLN A 210 17.00 -7.57 -0.30
C GLN A 210 15.65 -8.15 -0.70
N ARG A 211 15.07 -7.59 -1.75
CA ARG A 211 13.93 -8.15 -2.47
C ARG A 211 14.22 -8.10 -3.95
N VAL A 212 13.79 -9.10 -4.70
CA VAL A 212 13.88 -9.08 -6.16
C VAL A 212 12.48 -8.83 -6.74
N ASN A 213 12.41 -8.04 -7.80
CA ASN A 213 11.19 -7.86 -8.57
C ASN A 213 11.14 -8.84 -9.75
N PHE A 214 10.08 -9.65 -9.79
CA PHE A 214 9.75 -10.52 -10.90
C PHE A 214 8.80 -9.79 -11.86
N SER A 215 9.34 -9.22 -12.94
CA SER A 215 8.54 -8.50 -13.94
C SER A 215 7.72 -9.42 -14.83
N VAL A 216 8.18 -10.68 -14.98
CA VAL A 216 7.43 -11.78 -15.58
C VAL A 216 7.60 -12.99 -14.68
N PHE A 217 6.50 -13.67 -14.37
CA PHE A 217 6.49 -14.82 -13.46
C PHE A 217 5.90 -16.06 -14.15
N PRO A 218 6.45 -17.27 -13.91
CA PRO A 218 5.93 -18.49 -14.51
C PRO A 218 4.65 -18.93 -13.79
N GLU A 219 3.53 -18.95 -14.53
CA GLU A 219 2.25 -19.51 -14.05
C GLU A 219 2.04 -20.97 -14.50
N THR A 220 3.07 -21.58 -15.08
CA THR A 220 3.00 -22.94 -15.63
C THR A 220 2.97 -23.98 -14.51
N ALA A 221 1.97 -24.86 -14.53
CA ALA A 221 1.85 -25.95 -13.57
C ALA A 221 3.12 -26.83 -13.55
N GLY A 222 3.64 -27.09 -12.34
CA GLY A 222 4.88 -27.84 -12.15
C GLY A 222 6.17 -27.01 -12.27
N VAL A 223 6.06 -25.69 -12.45
CA VAL A 223 7.15 -24.72 -12.27
C VAL A 223 6.95 -23.98 -10.96
N SER A 224 7.99 -23.86 -10.12
CA SER A 224 7.93 -23.15 -8.85
C SER A 224 9.19 -22.33 -8.61
N VAL A 225 9.03 -21.12 -8.07
CA VAL A 225 10.13 -20.23 -7.73
C VAL A 225 10.22 -20.05 -6.23
N MET A 226 11.44 -20.05 -5.70
CA MET A 226 11.71 -19.80 -4.28
C MET A 226 12.83 -18.79 -4.11
N VAL A 227 12.77 -18.06 -3.00
CA VAL A 227 13.83 -17.14 -2.59
C VAL A 227 14.26 -17.41 -1.15
N TYR A 228 15.53 -17.16 -0.85
CA TYR A 228 16.07 -17.22 0.52
C TYR A 228 17.33 -16.38 0.66
N ALA A 229 17.69 -16.01 1.89
CA ALA A 229 18.98 -15.38 2.17
C ALA A 229 20.11 -16.41 1.96
N THR A 230 21.06 -16.13 1.08
CA THR A 230 22.12 -17.08 0.68
C THR A 230 22.97 -17.51 1.87
N ASP A 231 23.37 -16.53 2.70
CA ASP A 231 24.34 -16.74 3.78
C ASP A 231 23.67 -17.25 5.08
N ALA A 232 22.34 -17.09 5.18
CA ALA A 232 21.53 -17.62 6.29
C ALA A 232 20.15 -18.09 5.79
N PRO A 233 20.07 -19.24 5.09
CA PRO A 233 18.84 -19.69 4.41
C PRO A 233 17.62 -19.83 5.32
N GLU A 234 17.84 -20.09 6.60
CA GLU A 234 16.79 -20.24 7.62
C GLU A 234 16.32 -18.90 8.22
N SER A 235 17.03 -17.80 7.96
CA SER A 235 16.67 -16.47 8.48
C SER A 235 15.34 -15.98 7.91
N GLY A 236 14.60 -15.18 8.69
CA GLY A 236 13.32 -14.63 8.25
C GLY A 236 12.25 -15.67 7.91
N GLY A 237 12.37 -16.91 8.39
CA GLY A 237 11.39 -17.99 8.18
C GLY A 237 11.77 -19.03 7.11
N GLY A 238 13.01 -19.03 6.64
CA GLY A 238 13.48 -20.04 5.69
C GLY A 238 13.23 -19.67 4.23
N PRO A 239 13.52 -20.60 3.30
CA PRO A 239 13.16 -20.45 1.91
C PRO A 239 11.66 -20.30 1.71
N ARG A 240 11.28 -19.30 0.90
CA ARG A 240 9.88 -18.93 0.68
C ARG A 240 9.50 -19.10 -0.79
N PRO A 241 8.36 -19.75 -1.08
CA PRO A 241 7.80 -19.75 -2.42
C PRO A 241 7.39 -18.34 -2.81
N VAL A 242 7.59 -18.02 -4.07
CA VAL A 242 7.00 -16.84 -4.73
C VAL A 242 5.85 -17.35 -5.58
N THR A 243 4.71 -16.68 -5.51
CA THR A 243 3.44 -17.18 -6.10
C THR A 243 2.97 -16.37 -7.29
N GLY A 244 3.64 -15.28 -7.64
CA GLY A 244 3.26 -14.40 -8.72
C GLY A 244 4.29 -13.32 -9.03
N PRO A 245 4.01 -12.46 -10.02
CA PRO A 245 4.87 -11.32 -10.34
C PRO A 245 4.91 -10.29 -9.19
N GLY A 246 5.89 -9.39 -9.26
CA GLY A 246 6.11 -8.35 -8.27
C GLY A 246 7.27 -8.66 -7.33
N TRP A 247 7.23 -8.06 -6.14
CA TRP A 247 8.34 -8.09 -5.20
C TRP A 247 8.34 -9.36 -4.34
N SER A 248 9.48 -10.05 -4.31
CA SER A 248 9.71 -11.18 -3.41
C SER A 248 9.55 -10.78 -1.93
N PRO A 249 9.37 -11.74 -1.01
CA PRO A 249 9.63 -11.50 0.40
C PRO A 249 11.05 -10.97 0.65
N THR A 250 11.24 -10.20 1.71
CA THR A 250 12.56 -9.72 2.14
C THR A 250 13.40 -10.90 2.62
N CYS A 251 14.53 -11.09 1.94
CA CYS A 251 15.64 -11.95 2.33
C CYS A 251 16.66 -11.08 3.08
N PHE A 252 16.89 -11.34 4.36
CA PHE A 252 17.80 -10.53 5.17
C PHE A 252 19.26 -10.82 4.85
N GLY A 253 20.08 -9.77 4.86
CA GLY A 253 21.50 -9.82 4.56
C GLY A 253 21.86 -9.43 3.12
N GLU A 254 23.16 -9.49 2.86
CA GLU A 254 23.80 -8.96 1.65
C GLU A 254 23.65 -9.86 0.43
N ALA A 255 23.19 -11.11 0.58
CA ALA A 255 22.95 -12.00 -0.54
C ALA A 255 21.62 -12.76 -0.43
N MET A 256 20.93 -12.86 -1.57
CA MET A 256 19.74 -13.69 -1.72
C MET A 256 19.90 -14.66 -2.89
N THR A 257 19.40 -15.88 -2.72
CA THR A 257 19.34 -16.89 -3.78
C THR A 257 17.93 -16.98 -4.32
N ILE A 258 17.82 -17.09 -5.64
CA ILE A 258 16.59 -17.42 -6.36
C ILE A 258 16.76 -18.83 -6.92
N GLU A 259 15.78 -19.69 -6.68
CA GLU A 259 15.69 -21.03 -7.27
C GLU A 259 14.41 -21.13 -8.13
N CYS A 260 14.54 -21.64 -9.35
CA CYS A 260 13.43 -22.01 -10.22
C CYS A 260 13.48 -23.53 -10.44
N HIS A 261 12.47 -24.23 -9.94
CA HIS A 261 12.32 -25.69 -10.06
C HIS A 261 11.28 -26.02 -11.11
N VAL A 262 11.59 -26.98 -11.97
CA VAL A 262 10.69 -27.53 -13.00
C VAL A 262 10.58 -29.02 -12.76
N GLN A 263 9.37 -29.49 -12.45
CA GLN A 263 9.10 -30.91 -12.17
C GLN A 263 9.46 -31.81 -13.36
N ALA A 264 9.82 -33.05 -13.07
CA ALA A 264 10.12 -34.05 -14.10
C ALA A 264 8.93 -34.22 -15.06
N GLY A 265 9.19 -34.20 -16.37
CA GLY A 265 8.16 -34.35 -17.41
C GLY A 265 7.38 -33.06 -17.74
N VAL A 266 7.72 -31.92 -17.14
CA VAL A 266 7.16 -30.62 -17.54
C VAL A 266 7.96 -30.03 -18.71
N ASP A 267 7.34 -30.08 -19.89
CA ASP A 267 7.87 -29.54 -21.15
C ASP A 267 7.17 -28.24 -21.60
N ALA A 268 6.16 -27.79 -20.84
CA ALA A 268 5.42 -26.58 -21.16
C ALA A 268 6.33 -25.32 -21.10
N PRO A 269 6.20 -24.39 -22.06
CA PRO A 269 7.01 -23.19 -22.08
C PRO A 269 6.62 -22.25 -20.94
N PHE A 270 7.62 -21.62 -20.33
CA PHE A 270 7.43 -20.58 -19.33
C PHE A 270 8.49 -19.48 -19.50
N ARG A 271 8.24 -18.34 -18.86
CA ARG A 271 9.21 -17.25 -18.72
C ARG A 271 9.25 -16.77 -17.28
N LEU A 272 10.45 -16.48 -16.80
CA LEU A 272 10.75 -15.84 -15.54
C LEU A 272 11.74 -14.70 -15.85
N VAL A 273 11.42 -13.48 -15.42
CA VAL A 273 12.26 -12.31 -15.68
C VAL A 273 12.48 -11.54 -14.38
N LEU A 274 13.75 -11.32 -14.03
CA LEU A 274 14.18 -10.48 -12.91
C LEU A 274 14.58 -9.11 -13.45
N GLY A 275 13.84 -8.07 -13.04
CA GLY A 275 14.03 -6.72 -13.56
C GLY A 275 14.74 -5.78 -12.60
N GLU A 276 14.54 -5.95 -11.30
CA GLU A 276 14.98 -5.00 -10.29
C GLU A 276 15.34 -5.70 -8.97
N LEU A 277 16.21 -5.05 -8.20
CA LEU A 277 16.57 -5.45 -6.83
C LEU A 277 16.31 -4.27 -5.89
N LEU A 278 15.59 -4.50 -4.80
CA LEU A 278 15.52 -3.57 -3.69
C LEU A 278 16.70 -3.81 -2.76
N TYR A 279 17.49 -2.76 -2.55
CA TYR A 279 18.54 -2.65 -1.54
C TYR A 279 17.96 -1.97 -0.29
N LEU A 280 17.73 -2.74 0.77
CA LEU A 280 17.40 -2.18 2.09
C LEU A 280 18.70 -1.78 2.78
N TYR A 281 18.76 -0.55 3.30
CA TYR A 281 20.00 0.04 3.85
C TYR A 281 19.83 0.66 5.23
N ARG A 282 18.67 1.26 5.47
CA ARG A 282 18.31 1.74 6.79
C ARG A 282 17.91 0.53 7.58
N ASP A 283 18.77 0.16 8.52
CA ASP A 283 18.68 -1.13 9.14
C ASP A 283 17.35 -1.28 9.89
N PRO A 284 16.41 -2.12 9.41
CA PRO A 284 15.27 -2.50 10.22
C PRO A 284 15.71 -3.27 11.49
N LEU A 285 16.99 -3.62 11.60
CA LEU A 285 17.63 -4.47 12.61
C LEU A 285 18.66 -3.71 13.50
N ALA A 286 19.07 -2.47 13.20
CA ALA A 286 20.03 -1.71 14.03
C ALA A 286 19.30 -0.75 14.96
N VAL A 287 19.35 -1.06 16.25
CA VAL A 287 18.75 -0.28 17.34
C VAL A 287 19.35 1.14 17.44
N ALA A 288 20.61 1.33 17.02
CA ALA A 288 21.33 2.60 17.18
C ALA A 288 20.90 3.71 16.19
N GLU A 289 20.37 3.36 15.01
CA GLU A 289 19.93 4.33 14.00
C GLU A 289 18.44 4.66 14.10
N LYS A 290 17.68 3.84 14.85
CA LYS A 290 16.24 3.92 15.04
C LYS A 290 15.89 4.59 16.37
N ALA A 291 16.20 5.87 16.48
CA ALA A 291 15.76 6.63 17.63
C ALA A 291 14.47 7.36 17.27
N ALA A 292 13.33 6.72 17.55
CA ALA A 292 12.12 7.48 17.88
C ALA A 292 12.54 8.59 18.86
N GLY A 293 12.00 9.79 18.70
CA GLY A 293 12.32 10.88 19.62
C GLY A 293 12.07 10.46 21.07
N THR A 294 12.91 10.92 22.00
CA THR A 294 12.95 10.45 23.39
C THR A 294 11.67 10.69 24.20
N CYS A 295 10.72 11.47 23.67
CA CYS A 295 9.42 11.69 24.29
C CYS A 295 8.40 10.57 23.98
N ASN A 296 8.65 9.73 22.98
CA ASN A 296 7.76 8.62 22.64
C ASN A 296 7.78 7.57 23.77
N ILE A 297 6.65 6.91 24.00
CA ILE A 297 6.50 5.91 25.06
C ILE A 297 6.46 4.53 24.42
N GLY A 298 7.44 3.66 24.74
CA GLY A 298 7.45 2.30 24.23
C GLY A 298 6.19 1.54 24.65
N ILE A 299 5.58 0.77 23.75
CA ILE A 299 4.29 0.11 24.03
C ILE A 299 4.33 -0.83 25.25
N ALA A 300 5.49 -1.43 25.53
CA ALA A 300 5.71 -2.28 26.69
C ALA A 300 5.55 -1.56 28.03
N CYS A 301 5.64 -0.23 28.05
CA CYS A 301 5.36 0.61 29.22
C CYS A 301 3.84 0.78 29.48
N ARG A 302 2.98 0.31 28.57
CA ARG A 302 1.51 0.41 28.65
C ARG A 302 0.87 -0.95 28.51
N ALA A 303 0.95 -1.73 29.60
CA ALA A 303 0.34 -3.06 29.69
C ALA A 303 -1.18 -3.06 29.39
N ASP A 304 -1.88 -1.95 29.64
CA ASP A 304 -3.31 -1.75 29.40
C ASP A 304 -3.71 -1.57 27.92
N TRP A 305 -2.73 -1.60 27.01
CA TRP A 305 -2.91 -1.44 25.55
C TRP A 305 -2.27 -2.56 24.74
N LEU A 306 -1.73 -3.61 25.39
CA LEU A 306 -1.02 -4.66 24.66
C LEU A 306 -1.93 -5.46 23.73
N THR A 307 -3.22 -5.56 24.02
CA THR A 307 -4.18 -6.23 23.14
C THR A 307 -4.34 -5.50 21.82
N GLU A 308 -4.67 -4.21 21.86
CA GLU A 308 -4.77 -3.37 20.66
C GLU A 308 -3.43 -3.26 19.94
N ALA A 309 -2.32 -3.27 20.68
CA ALA A 309 -0.99 -3.24 20.07
C ALA A 309 -0.72 -4.41 19.13
N MET A 310 -1.28 -5.60 19.40
CA MET A 310 -1.06 -6.77 18.54
C MET A 310 -1.62 -6.59 17.13
N SER A 311 -2.69 -5.83 16.95
CA SER A 311 -3.30 -5.60 15.62
C SER A 311 -2.55 -4.57 14.79
N VAL A 312 -1.61 -3.83 15.39
CA VAL A 312 -0.82 -2.79 14.72
C VAL A 312 0.49 -3.37 14.22
N GLY A 313 0.73 -3.21 12.92
CA GLY A 313 1.93 -3.67 12.22
C GLY A 313 2.68 -2.54 11.52
N GLY A 314 3.98 -2.72 11.39
CA GLY A 314 4.82 -1.88 10.54
C GLY A 314 4.72 -2.32 9.08
N LEU A 315 4.53 -1.37 8.17
CA LEU A 315 4.31 -1.63 6.75
C LEU A 315 5.57 -1.29 5.96
N ALA A 316 6.17 -2.26 5.29
CA ALA A 316 7.22 -2.02 4.30
C ALA A 316 6.64 -2.12 2.89
N LEU A 317 6.82 -1.06 2.11
CA LEU A 317 6.27 -0.92 0.74
C LEU A 317 7.41 -0.57 -0.21
N VAL A 318 7.22 -0.81 -1.51
CA VAL A 318 8.12 -0.34 -2.57
C VAL A 318 7.37 0.55 -3.53
N TYR A 319 7.91 1.73 -3.82
CA TYR A 319 7.34 2.67 -4.77
C TYR A 319 8.38 3.65 -5.32
N SER A 320 8.26 4.00 -6.61
CA SER A 320 9.09 5.01 -7.28
C SER A 320 10.60 4.84 -7.02
N GLY A 321 11.07 3.59 -7.03
CA GLY A 321 12.48 3.26 -6.82
C GLY A 321 12.96 3.33 -5.36
N ALA A 322 12.07 3.43 -4.39
CA ALA A 322 12.40 3.44 -2.96
C ALA A 322 11.54 2.45 -2.17
N SER A 323 12.01 2.06 -0.99
CA SER A 323 11.19 1.37 0.00
C SER A 323 10.81 2.30 1.15
N LEU A 324 9.56 2.20 1.60
CA LEU A 324 8.93 3.11 2.55
C LEU A 324 8.43 2.33 3.76
N PHE A 325 8.48 2.94 4.94
CA PHE A 325 7.91 2.41 6.17
C PHE A 325 6.74 3.26 6.67
N CYS A 326 5.60 2.61 6.92
CA CYS A 326 4.37 3.19 7.49
C CYS A 326 3.82 2.31 8.62
N THR A 327 2.66 2.66 9.15
CA THR A 327 1.90 1.86 10.13
C THR A 327 0.54 1.46 9.54
N GLY A 328 0.04 0.28 9.92
CA GLY A 328 -1.32 -0.16 9.59
C GLY A 328 -1.92 -1.03 10.69
N THR A 329 -3.24 -1.26 10.63
CA THR A 329 -3.98 -1.96 11.70
C THR A 329 -4.99 -2.94 11.13
N LEU A 330 -5.05 -4.16 11.69
CA LEU A 330 -6.13 -5.10 11.38
C LEU A 330 -7.45 -4.56 11.94
N ILE A 331 -8.47 -4.47 11.08
CA ILE A 331 -9.77 -3.89 11.40
C ILE A 331 -10.88 -4.93 11.23
N ALA A 332 -11.80 -4.99 12.19
CA ALA A 332 -12.92 -5.92 12.17
C ALA A 332 -13.99 -5.54 11.13
N ASP A 333 -14.69 -6.53 10.59
CA ASP A 333 -15.96 -6.33 9.89
C ASP A 333 -17.14 -6.68 10.82
N THR A 334 -18.39 -6.43 10.41
CA THR A 334 -19.58 -6.76 11.21
C THR A 334 -20.11 -8.18 10.96
N VAL A 335 -19.49 -8.94 10.05
CA VAL A 335 -19.94 -10.28 9.68
C VAL A 335 -19.44 -11.25 10.74
N GLN A 336 -20.38 -11.86 11.46
CA GLN A 336 -20.03 -12.86 12.45
C GLN A 336 -19.27 -14.02 11.80
N ASP A 337 -18.29 -14.54 12.52
CA ASP A 337 -17.47 -15.70 12.14
C ASP A 337 -16.51 -15.52 10.94
N THR A 338 -16.44 -14.36 10.29
CA THR A 338 -15.40 -14.09 9.26
C THR A 338 -14.05 -13.68 9.88
N SER A 339 -12.94 -13.92 9.21
CA SER A 339 -11.63 -13.36 9.64
C SER A 339 -10.89 -12.85 8.43
N ILE A 340 -11.59 -12.01 7.66
CA ILE A 340 -11.02 -11.42 6.46
C ILE A 340 -9.92 -10.45 6.91
N PRO A 341 -8.66 -10.60 6.44
CA PRO A 341 -7.53 -9.83 6.93
C PRO A 341 -7.53 -8.40 6.36
N TYR A 342 -8.54 -7.63 6.71
CA TYR A 342 -8.64 -6.22 6.35
C TYR A 342 -7.62 -5.40 7.13
N LEU A 343 -6.89 -4.55 6.43
CA LEU A 343 -5.87 -3.67 6.99
C LEU A 343 -6.19 -2.21 6.65
N LEU A 344 -6.34 -1.38 7.68
CA LEU A 344 -6.50 0.06 7.56
C LEU A 344 -5.13 0.76 7.62
N THR A 345 -4.89 1.69 6.70
CA THR A 345 -3.70 2.56 6.67
C THR A 345 -3.98 3.88 5.95
N ALA A 346 -2.94 4.69 5.73
CA ALA A 346 -3.03 5.96 5.03
C ALA A 346 -2.90 5.81 3.50
N ASN A 347 -3.62 6.64 2.75
CA ASN A 347 -3.59 6.63 1.29
C ASN A 347 -2.25 7.09 0.74
N HIS A 348 -1.62 8.09 1.35
CA HIS A 348 -0.29 8.52 0.93
C HIS A 348 0.78 7.41 1.13
N CYS A 349 0.55 6.45 2.03
CA CYS A 349 1.41 5.26 2.16
C CYS A 349 1.20 4.29 1.00
N VAL A 350 -0.04 3.85 0.77
CA VAL A 350 -0.38 2.80 -0.22
C VAL A 350 -1.07 3.39 -1.44
N GLY A 351 -2.34 3.76 -1.34
CA GLY A 351 -3.08 4.53 -2.34
C GLY A 351 -3.30 3.88 -3.72
N THR A 352 -2.58 2.80 -4.06
CA THR A 352 -2.69 2.10 -5.34
C THR A 352 -2.49 0.59 -5.17
N GLN A 353 -3.03 -0.18 -6.12
CA GLN A 353 -2.79 -1.63 -6.20
C GLN A 353 -1.31 -1.96 -6.41
N GLU A 354 -0.56 -1.12 -7.12
CA GLU A 354 0.88 -1.31 -7.38
C GLU A 354 1.71 -1.25 -6.08
N LYS A 355 1.37 -0.34 -5.16
CA LYS A 355 2.00 -0.34 -3.83
C LYS A 355 1.49 -1.50 -2.98
N ALA A 356 0.18 -1.78 -3.01
CA ALA A 356 -0.43 -2.84 -2.22
C ALA A 356 0.18 -4.22 -2.50
N GLN A 357 0.47 -4.57 -3.76
CA GLN A 357 1.14 -5.83 -4.12
C GLN A 357 2.57 -5.96 -3.55
N SER A 358 3.23 -4.84 -3.22
CA SER A 358 4.59 -4.85 -2.65
C SER A 358 4.60 -4.98 -1.13
N LEU A 359 3.44 -4.92 -0.47
CA LEU A 359 3.34 -4.82 0.99
C LEU A 359 3.94 -6.04 1.71
N GLU A 360 4.79 -5.75 2.69
CA GLU A 360 5.09 -6.65 3.80
C GLU A 360 4.65 -6.01 5.12
N VAL A 361 4.03 -6.81 5.99
CA VAL A 361 3.63 -6.36 7.34
C VAL A 361 4.49 -7.05 8.39
N TYR A 362 5.06 -6.27 9.29
CA TYR A 362 5.88 -6.70 10.41
C TYR A 362 5.07 -6.59 11.70
N TRP A 363 4.73 -7.75 12.27
CA TRP A 363 3.89 -7.85 13.46
C TRP A 363 4.73 -7.95 14.71
N LEU A 364 4.18 -7.52 15.85
CA LEU A 364 4.83 -7.67 17.16
C LEU A 364 6.26 -7.09 17.24
N TYR A 365 6.60 -6.13 16.37
CA TYR A 365 7.87 -5.40 16.44
C TYR A 365 7.82 -4.38 17.59
N GLN A 366 8.14 -4.85 18.79
CA GLN A 366 8.06 -4.09 20.04
C GLN A 366 8.98 -4.68 21.10
N ALA A 367 9.39 -3.87 22.07
CA ALA A 367 10.05 -4.38 23.27
C ALA A 367 9.13 -5.30 24.07
N GLU A 368 9.69 -6.31 24.74
CA GLU A 368 8.93 -7.19 25.65
C GLU A 368 8.69 -6.56 27.02
N VAL A 369 9.59 -5.67 27.45
CA VAL A 369 9.54 -4.97 28.74
C VAL A 369 9.74 -3.47 28.51
N CYS A 370 9.17 -2.65 29.40
CA CYS A 370 9.34 -1.20 29.36
C CYS A 370 10.83 -0.82 29.38
N ASP A 371 11.22 0.14 28.53
CA ASP A 371 12.61 0.58 28.30
C ASP A 371 13.58 -0.54 27.85
N GLY A 372 13.04 -1.69 27.42
CA GLY A 372 13.81 -2.79 26.84
C GLY A 372 14.07 -2.60 25.34
N GLU A 373 14.96 -3.40 24.80
CA GLU A 373 15.21 -3.45 23.36
C GLU A 373 14.15 -4.30 22.65
N ALA A 374 13.70 -3.83 21.49
CA ALA A 374 12.84 -4.61 20.61
C ALA A 374 13.67 -5.67 19.85
N PRO A 375 13.06 -6.81 19.48
CA PRO A 375 13.72 -7.76 18.60
C PRO A 375 13.97 -7.14 17.23
N SER A 376 15.04 -7.60 16.58
CA SER A 376 15.31 -7.32 15.17
C SER A 376 14.08 -7.63 14.29
N LEU A 377 13.75 -6.77 13.33
CA LEU A 377 12.64 -7.00 12.37
C LEU A 377 12.78 -8.30 11.56
N SER A 378 13.96 -8.90 11.50
CA SER A 378 14.19 -10.21 10.87
C SER A 378 13.66 -11.39 11.68
N ASN A 379 13.43 -11.17 12.97
CA ASN A 379 13.01 -12.17 13.94
C ASN A 379 11.53 -12.02 14.36
N VAL A 380 10.82 -11.04 13.82
CA VAL A 380 9.40 -10.85 14.12
C VAL A 380 8.51 -11.59 13.11
N PRO A 381 7.27 -11.96 13.49
CA PRO A 381 6.31 -12.51 12.54
C PRO A 381 6.00 -11.54 11.41
N ARG A 382 5.87 -12.05 10.18
CA ARG A 382 5.61 -11.23 8.99
C ARG A 382 4.50 -11.82 8.12
N THR A 383 3.68 -10.94 7.56
CA THR A 383 2.81 -11.27 6.42
C THR A 383 3.44 -10.71 5.15
N THR A 384 3.63 -11.57 4.16
CA THR A 384 4.28 -11.25 2.88
C THR A 384 3.31 -11.54 1.73
N GLY A 385 3.72 -11.31 0.47
CA GLY A 385 2.88 -11.59 -0.70
C GLY A 385 1.95 -10.46 -1.12
N GLY A 386 1.98 -9.33 -0.40
CA GLY A 386 1.21 -8.14 -0.72
C GLY A 386 -0.25 -8.20 -0.29
N ALA A 387 -1.02 -7.26 -0.82
CA ALA A 387 -2.42 -7.06 -0.53
C ALA A 387 -3.18 -6.64 -1.79
N ASP A 388 -4.49 -6.83 -1.73
CA ASP A 388 -5.43 -6.25 -2.68
C ASP A 388 -5.89 -4.89 -2.13
N TYR A 389 -5.80 -3.86 -2.96
CA TYR A 389 -6.40 -2.56 -2.68
C TYR A 389 -7.92 -2.73 -2.78
N LEU A 390 -8.65 -2.25 -1.78
CA LEU A 390 -10.12 -2.34 -1.78
C LEU A 390 -10.74 -0.97 -2.02
N ALA A 391 -10.36 0.02 -1.22
CA ALA A 391 -10.82 1.38 -1.39
C ALA A 391 -9.92 2.37 -0.67
N GLY A 392 -10.01 3.64 -1.07
CA GLY A 392 -9.31 4.72 -0.41
C GLY A 392 -9.69 6.10 -0.93
N THR A 393 -9.26 7.10 -0.18
CA THR A 393 -9.46 8.51 -0.51
C THR A 393 -8.13 9.23 -0.38
N ALA A 394 -7.78 10.09 -1.33
CA ALA A 394 -6.63 10.97 -1.16
C ALA A 394 -6.85 11.98 -0.01
N SER A 395 -5.80 12.67 0.40
CA SER A 395 -5.91 13.81 1.34
C SER A 395 -6.39 15.12 0.67
N THR A 396 -6.46 15.12 -0.67
CA THR A 396 -6.88 16.24 -1.52
C THR A 396 -8.35 16.10 -1.90
N ALA A 397 -8.94 17.14 -2.52
CA ALA A 397 -10.32 17.13 -3.00
C ALA A 397 -11.35 16.65 -1.96
N GLY A 398 -11.22 17.14 -0.72
CA GLY A 398 -12.14 16.80 0.38
C GLY A 398 -12.06 15.35 0.88
N GLY A 399 -11.01 14.61 0.52
CA GLY A 399 -10.81 13.26 1.04
C GLY A 399 -10.23 13.20 2.47
N THR A 400 -10.01 11.97 2.94
CA THR A 400 -9.64 11.65 4.33
C THR A 400 -8.28 10.95 4.44
N ASP A 401 -7.55 10.77 3.33
CA ASP A 401 -6.28 10.03 3.31
C ASP A 401 -6.35 8.58 3.81
N VAL A 402 -7.49 7.90 3.66
CA VAL A 402 -7.64 6.50 4.12
C VAL A 402 -7.34 5.51 3.00
N THR A 403 -6.83 4.34 3.34
CA THR A 403 -6.83 3.17 2.46
C THR A 403 -7.20 1.92 3.26
N LEU A 404 -8.09 1.13 2.68
CA LEU A 404 -8.46 -0.21 3.14
C LEU A 404 -7.89 -1.24 2.17
N LEU A 405 -7.21 -2.24 2.73
CA LEU A 405 -6.61 -3.35 1.99
C LEU A 405 -7.16 -4.68 2.49
N ARG A 406 -7.06 -5.72 1.66
CA ARG A 406 -7.14 -7.12 2.10
C ARG A 406 -5.79 -7.78 1.92
N LEU A 407 -5.19 -8.28 3.00
CA LEU A 407 -3.95 -9.06 2.90
C LEU A 407 -4.21 -10.36 2.15
N ARG A 408 -3.31 -10.73 1.23
CA ARG A 408 -3.44 -11.98 0.44
C ARG A 408 -3.10 -13.21 1.26
N GLU A 409 -2.14 -13.07 2.16
CA GLU A 409 -1.73 -14.11 3.10
C GLU A 409 -2.37 -13.88 4.47
N THR A 410 -2.63 -14.98 5.18
CA THR A 410 -3.22 -14.91 6.53
C THR A 410 -2.21 -14.31 7.51
N PRO A 411 -2.60 -13.32 8.33
CA PRO A 411 -1.77 -12.83 9.44
C PRO A 411 -1.44 -13.93 10.45
N PRO A 412 -0.41 -13.74 11.30
CA PRO A 412 -0.15 -14.63 12.43
C PRO A 412 -1.42 -14.91 13.25
N GLU A 413 -1.59 -16.14 13.69
CA GLU A 413 -2.73 -16.52 14.53
C GLU A 413 -2.72 -15.73 15.85
N GLY A 414 -3.91 -15.41 16.35
CA GLY A 414 -4.10 -14.75 17.64
C GLY A 414 -4.03 -13.22 17.60
N LEU A 415 -3.75 -12.60 16.45
CA LEU A 415 -3.86 -11.15 16.33
C LEU A 415 -5.35 -10.72 16.37
N PRO A 416 -5.71 -9.70 17.16
CA PRO A 416 -7.07 -9.18 17.19
C PRO A 416 -7.36 -8.30 15.99
N PHE A 417 -8.64 -8.23 15.64
CA PHE A 417 -9.16 -7.30 14.65
C PHE A 417 -9.85 -6.18 15.40
N VAL A 418 -9.31 -4.96 15.31
CA VAL A 418 -9.78 -3.87 16.17
C VAL A 418 -11.09 -3.31 15.67
N GLY A 419 -11.98 -3.04 16.62
CA GLY A 419 -13.27 -2.44 16.39
C GLY A 419 -13.17 -0.96 16.02
N TRP A 420 -14.29 -0.42 15.57
CA TRP A 420 -14.38 0.95 15.07
C TRP A 420 -15.72 1.61 15.43
N LEU A 421 -15.73 2.94 15.36
CA LEU A 421 -16.88 3.79 15.63
C LEU A 421 -17.09 4.76 14.47
N THR A 422 -18.33 4.88 14.01
CA THR A 422 -18.72 5.93 13.04
C THR A 422 -19.36 7.14 13.72
N ASP A 423 -19.37 7.16 15.06
CA ASP A 423 -19.81 8.32 15.81
C ASP A 423 -18.77 9.44 15.71
N PRO A 424 -19.13 10.66 15.27
CA PRO A 424 -18.20 11.78 15.25
C PRO A 424 -17.64 12.04 16.65
N ALA A 425 -16.31 12.13 16.75
CA ALA A 425 -15.64 12.46 17.99
C ALA A 425 -15.68 13.99 18.27
N PRO A 426 -16.19 14.44 19.42
CA PRO A 426 -16.18 15.86 19.78
C PRO A 426 -14.79 16.35 20.20
N VAL A 427 -14.57 17.66 20.16
CA VAL A 427 -13.40 18.31 20.79
C VAL A 427 -13.35 17.94 22.28
N GLY A 428 -12.14 17.69 22.78
CA GLY A 428 -11.88 17.20 24.14
C GLY A 428 -11.96 15.68 24.29
N ARG A 429 -12.34 14.93 23.25
CA ARG A 429 -12.35 13.47 23.28
C ARG A 429 -10.95 12.93 23.56
N SER A 430 -10.77 12.18 24.63
CA SER A 430 -9.51 11.50 24.94
C SER A 430 -9.22 10.38 23.94
N VAL A 431 -8.03 10.43 23.36
CA VAL A 431 -7.57 9.52 22.29
C VAL A 431 -6.17 8.98 22.57
N ALA A 432 -5.83 7.88 21.92
CA ALA A 432 -4.48 7.34 21.89
C ALA A 432 -4.15 6.81 20.49
N VAL A 433 -2.86 6.68 20.21
CA VAL A 433 -2.35 6.08 18.97
C VAL A 433 -1.27 5.08 19.30
N ILE A 434 -1.24 3.97 18.56
CA ILE A 434 -0.18 2.98 18.61
C ILE A 434 0.50 2.98 17.24
N HIS A 435 1.81 3.19 17.19
CA HIS A 435 2.48 3.54 15.93
C HIS A 435 3.96 3.12 15.88
N HIS A 436 4.55 3.17 14.69
CA HIS A 436 5.97 2.95 14.44
C HIS A 436 6.69 4.26 14.04
N PRO A 437 7.04 5.13 15.00
CA PRO A 437 7.74 6.38 14.71
C PRO A 437 9.12 6.10 14.12
N ARG A 438 9.45 6.73 12.99
CA ARG A 438 10.69 6.54 12.21
C ARG A 438 10.97 5.09 11.78
N GLY A 439 9.92 4.26 11.73
CA GLY A 439 10.07 2.82 11.51
C GLY A 439 10.72 2.07 12.68
N ASP A 440 10.76 2.70 13.85
CA ASP A 440 11.21 2.11 15.10
C ASP A 440 10.13 1.18 15.70
N ALA A 441 10.48 0.50 16.78
CA ALA A 441 9.61 -0.37 17.55
C ALA A 441 8.32 0.34 17.94
N LYS A 442 7.29 -0.44 18.24
CA LYS A 442 5.96 0.10 18.51
C LYS A 442 5.95 1.01 19.74
N HIS A 443 5.42 2.21 19.57
CA HIS A 443 5.21 3.20 20.62
C HIS A 443 3.73 3.54 20.74
N ILE A 444 3.39 4.24 21.82
CA ILE A 444 2.05 4.72 22.11
C ILE A 444 2.08 6.17 22.57
N SER A 445 1.09 6.95 22.13
CA SER A 445 0.94 8.37 22.49
C SER A 445 -0.50 8.67 22.88
N PHE A 446 -0.69 9.63 23.78
CA PHE A 446 -2.00 10.00 24.34
C PHE A 446 -2.27 11.47 24.15
N GLY A 447 -3.51 11.80 23.79
CA GLY A 447 -3.91 13.17 23.54
C GLY A 447 -5.41 13.35 23.63
N SER A 448 -5.87 14.46 23.07
CA SER A 448 -7.28 14.75 22.88
C SER A 448 -7.54 15.39 21.53
N VAL A 449 -8.71 15.10 20.96
CA VAL A 449 -9.21 15.85 19.80
C VAL A 449 -9.32 17.33 20.16
N THR A 450 -8.87 18.20 19.28
CA THR A 450 -8.84 19.65 19.44
C THR A 450 -9.24 20.33 18.12
N ASP A 451 -9.33 21.66 18.13
CA ASP A 451 -9.54 22.49 16.94
C ASP A 451 -8.75 23.82 17.05
N ASN A 452 -7.59 23.80 17.72
CA ASN A 452 -6.82 25.00 18.03
C ASN A 452 -6.01 25.51 16.83
N GLY A 453 -5.75 24.64 15.85
CA GLY A 453 -4.85 24.91 14.74
C GLY A 453 -3.37 24.78 15.11
N SER A 454 -2.54 24.94 14.09
CA SER A 454 -1.09 24.85 14.17
C SER A 454 -0.47 26.22 14.47
N LEU A 455 0.47 26.26 15.44
CA LEU A 455 1.21 27.48 15.75
C LEU A 455 2.14 27.86 14.58
N GLN A 456 2.71 26.88 13.89
CA GLN A 456 3.52 27.04 12.69
C GLN A 456 2.73 27.67 11.53
N LEU A 457 1.41 27.50 11.51
CA LEU A 457 0.50 28.14 10.54
C LEU A 457 -0.22 29.37 11.09
N GLY A 458 0.24 29.93 12.22
CA GLY A 458 -0.36 31.13 12.82
C GLY A 458 -1.80 30.93 13.31
N GLY A 459 -2.13 29.71 13.77
CA GLY A 459 -3.49 29.30 14.15
C GLY A 459 -4.32 28.73 13.00
N GLY A 460 -3.77 28.69 11.78
CA GLY A 460 -4.36 27.96 10.66
C GLY A 460 -4.27 26.44 10.85
N ARG A 461 -5.08 25.69 10.09
CA ARG A 461 -5.08 24.22 10.13
C ARG A 461 -4.45 23.65 8.87
N LEU A 462 -3.64 22.60 9.01
CA LEU A 462 -3.07 21.88 7.87
C LEU A 462 -4.16 21.10 7.12
N ARG A 463 -5.16 20.62 7.85
CA ARG A 463 -6.30 19.87 7.31
C ARG A 463 -7.64 20.38 7.88
N PRO A 464 -8.72 20.31 7.09
CA PRO A 464 -10.05 20.77 7.50
C PRO A 464 -10.67 19.84 8.56
N VAL A 465 -11.44 20.42 9.51
CA VAL A 465 -12.09 19.67 10.60
C VAL A 465 -13.25 18.80 10.12
N GLU A 466 -13.75 19.12 8.93
CA GLU A 466 -14.80 18.41 8.24
C GLU A 466 -14.37 16.99 7.87
N THR A 467 -13.08 16.78 7.54
CA THR A 467 -12.56 15.48 7.07
C THR A 467 -11.42 14.94 7.93
N PHE A 468 -10.86 15.74 8.85
CA PHE A 468 -9.80 15.32 9.77
C PHE A 468 -10.11 15.65 11.23
N HIS A 469 -9.75 14.74 12.13
CA HIS A 469 -9.59 15.04 13.55
C HIS A 469 -8.20 15.67 13.76
N GLU A 470 -8.17 16.88 14.33
CA GLU A 470 -6.94 17.48 14.85
C GLU A 470 -6.72 16.97 16.28
N VAL A 471 -5.50 16.52 16.59
CA VAL A 471 -5.16 15.93 17.89
C VAL A 471 -3.93 16.62 18.46
N LEU A 472 -4.05 17.05 19.72
CA LEU A 472 -2.94 17.59 20.49
C LEU A 472 -2.48 16.56 21.54
N TRP A 473 -1.17 16.33 21.61
CA TRP A 473 -0.59 15.31 22.47
C TRP A 473 -0.39 15.82 23.89
N THR A 474 -0.72 14.98 24.86
CA THR A 474 -0.42 15.17 26.29
C THR A 474 0.83 14.40 26.71
N THR A 475 1.07 13.26 26.08
CA THR A 475 2.24 12.40 26.27
C THR A 475 2.56 11.66 24.98
N GLY A 476 3.85 11.52 24.67
CA GLY A 476 4.29 11.02 23.37
C GLY A 476 4.07 12.02 22.24
N THR A 477 4.31 11.57 21.01
CA THR A 477 4.03 12.30 19.77
C THR A 477 3.83 11.29 18.63
N THR A 478 3.82 11.74 17.38
CA THR A 478 4.05 10.86 16.22
C THR A 478 5.23 11.39 15.41
N GLU A 479 5.82 10.56 14.56
CA GLU A 479 6.97 10.91 13.72
C GLU A 479 6.82 10.26 12.34
N PRO A 480 7.61 10.64 11.31
CA PRO A 480 7.57 9.98 9.99
C PRO A 480 7.54 8.46 10.10
N GLY A 481 6.69 7.78 9.33
CA GLY A 481 6.44 6.32 9.47
C GLY A 481 5.33 5.93 10.45
N SER A 482 4.87 6.85 11.30
CA SER A 482 3.62 6.68 12.06
C SER A 482 2.38 6.75 11.17
N SER A 483 2.52 7.28 9.95
CA SER A 483 1.44 7.42 8.98
C SER A 483 0.60 6.15 8.83
N GLY A 484 -0.71 6.30 8.84
CA GLY A 484 -1.66 5.20 8.81
C GLY A 484 -1.93 4.53 10.15
N CYS A 485 -1.29 4.95 11.24
CA CYS A 485 -1.61 4.43 12.57
C CYS A 485 -3.06 4.76 12.97
N PRO A 486 -3.72 3.90 13.76
CA PRO A 486 -5.10 4.06 14.16
C PRO A 486 -5.22 5.11 15.29
N LEU A 487 -6.24 5.96 15.20
CA LEU A 487 -6.68 6.83 16.29
C LEU A 487 -7.73 6.11 17.11
N PHE A 488 -7.36 5.68 18.31
CA PHE A 488 -8.26 5.01 19.23
C PHE A 488 -8.93 6.00 20.18
N THR A 489 -10.19 5.75 20.50
CA THR A 489 -10.81 6.27 21.73
C THR A 489 -10.19 5.60 22.96
N GLN A 490 -9.93 6.35 24.03
CA GLN A 490 -9.31 5.75 25.23
C GLN A 490 -10.25 4.88 26.06
N ASP A 491 -11.54 5.11 26.05
CA ASP A 491 -12.54 4.37 26.85
C ASP A 491 -13.00 3.07 26.18
N THR A 492 -13.27 3.10 24.86
CA THR A 492 -13.76 1.92 24.12
C THR A 492 -12.69 1.21 23.31
N ARG A 493 -11.51 1.82 23.13
CA ARG A 493 -10.39 1.26 22.35
C ARG A 493 -10.75 1.00 20.88
N GLN A 494 -11.70 1.77 20.34
CA GLN A 494 -12.17 1.64 18.97
C GLN A 494 -11.60 2.73 18.08
N ILE A 495 -11.38 2.40 16.81
CA ILE A 495 -10.85 3.30 15.79
C ILE A 495 -11.88 4.37 15.45
N ILE A 496 -11.43 5.63 15.41
CA ILE A 496 -12.19 6.80 14.89
C ILE A 496 -11.45 7.53 13.75
N GLY A 497 -10.28 7.04 13.35
CA GLY A 497 -9.52 7.60 12.24
C GLY A 497 -8.14 6.98 12.07
N GLN A 498 -7.39 7.46 11.08
CA GLN A 498 -6.02 7.04 10.81
C GLN A 498 -5.10 8.25 10.55
N LEU A 499 -3.82 8.18 10.96
CA LEU A 499 -2.91 9.32 10.85
C LEU A 499 -2.61 9.67 9.39
N TYR A 500 -2.90 10.92 9.01
CA TYR A 500 -2.35 11.55 7.81
C TYR A 500 -0.96 12.12 8.11
N GLY A 501 -0.83 12.92 9.17
CA GLY A 501 0.40 13.59 9.53
C GLY A 501 0.15 14.92 10.24
N GLY A 502 1.19 15.72 10.43
CA GLY A 502 1.12 17.00 11.14
C GLY A 502 2.50 17.54 11.46
N TYR A 503 2.54 18.53 12.37
CA TYR A 503 3.78 19.23 12.75
C TYR A 503 4.30 18.80 14.14
N ALA A 504 3.57 17.95 14.85
CA ALA A 504 3.96 17.51 16.19
C ALA A 504 5.33 16.80 16.19
N SER A 505 6.14 17.02 17.20
CA SER A 505 7.38 16.25 17.40
C SER A 505 7.81 16.35 18.85
N CYS A 506 8.83 15.61 19.26
CA CYS A 506 9.38 15.78 20.61
C CYS A 506 9.93 17.19 20.87
N SER A 507 10.33 17.94 19.83
CA SER A 507 10.75 19.34 19.95
C SER A 507 9.61 20.35 19.73
N LYS A 508 8.45 19.89 19.25
CA LYS A 508 7.24 20.68 19.01
C LYS A 508 6.01 19.99 19.62
N PRO A 509 5.93 19.86 20.96
CA PRO A 509 4.82 19.15 21.61
C PRO A 509 3.47 19.89 21.49
N GLU A 510 3.50 21.19 21.23
CA GLU A 510 2.30 22.04 21.09
C GLU A 510 1.72 22.06 19.66
N GLU A 511 2.38 21.39 18.71
CA GLU A 511 1.85 21.26 17.36
C GLU A 511 0.93 20.05 17.25
N PRO A 512 -0.17 20.13 16.49
CA PRO A 512 -1.10 19.02 16.35
C PRO A 512 -0.69 18.04 15.23
N ASP A 513 -1.31 16.86 15.31
CA ASP A 513 -1.44 15.90 14.20
C ASP A 513 -2.88 15.81 13.70
N TYR A 514 -3.04 15.36 12.45
CA TYR A 514 -4.31 15.28 11.75
C TYR A 514 -4.58 13.85 11.31
N PHE A 515 -5.78 13.37 11.61
CA PHE A 515 -6.23 12.00 11.38
C PHE A 515 -7.47 12.00 10.49
N GLY A 516 -7.45 11.23 9.40
CA GLY A 516 -8.62 11.07 8.55
C GLY A 516 -9.81 10.56 9.36
N ARG A 517 -10.94 11.22 9.24
CA ARG A 517 -12.14 10.91 10.02
C ARG A 517 -12.78 9.63 9.51
N PHE A 518 -12.80 8.59 10.36
CA PHE A 518 -13.39 7.30 9.99
C PHE A 518 -14.89 7.41 9.68
N ASP A 519 -15.63 8.28 10.38
CA ASP A 519 -17.05 8.52 10.11
C ASP A 519 -17.31 9.12 8.72
N VAL A 520 -16.35 9.87 8.17
CA VAL A 520 -16.41 10.43 6.81
C VAL A 520 -15.97 9.40 5.77
N SER A 521 -14.95 8.59 6.09
CA SER A 521 -14.50 7.49 5.24
C SER A 521 -15.50 6.33 5.16
N PHE A 522 -16.29 6.11 6.21
CA PHE A 522 -17.08 4.89 6.39
C PHE A 522 -18.02 4.56 5.22
N PRO A 523 -18.79 5.49 4.61
CA PRO A 523 -19.63 5.15 3.45
C PRO A 523 -18.86 4.43 2.33
N ILE A 524 -17.60 4.78 2.13
CA ILE A 524 -16.73 4.19 1.11
C ILE A 524 -16.24 2.82 1.56
N LEU A 525 -15.93 2.63 2.84
CA LEU A 525 -15.42 1.38 3.40
C LEU A 525 -16.52 0.38 3.76
N GLN A 526 -17.76 0.85 3.85
CA GLN A 526 -18.94 0.10 4.29
C GLN A 526 -19.13 -1.22 3.54
N PRO A 527 -18.93 -1.32 2.20
CA PRO A 527 -19.13 -2.58 1.48
C PRO A 527 -18.29 -3.75 2.00
N TRP A 528 -17.16 -3.48 2.67
CA TRP A 528 -16.28 -4.50 3.24
C TRP A 528 -16.44 -4.65 4.75
N LEU A 529 -16.63 -3.54 5.47
CA LEU A 529 -16.63 -3.53 6.94
C LEU A 529 -18.01 -3.72 7.54
N ASP A 530 -19.07 -3.33 6.85
CA ASP A 530 -20.46 -3.55 7.25
C ASP A 530 -21.30 -3.92 6.03
N PRO A 531 -20.99 -5.04 5.35
CA PRO A 531 -21.81 -5.51 4.25
C PRO A 531 -23.18 -5.85 4.84
N GLN A 532 -24.19 -5.07 4.51
CA GLN A 532 -25.55 -5.38 4.94
C GLN A 532 -25.94 -6.71 4.32
N VAL A 533 -25.92 -7.77 5.12
CA VAL A 533 -26.48 -9.06 4.73
C VAL A 533 -27.97 -8.81 4.59
N ASN A 534 -28.48 -8.74 3.35
CA ASN A 534 -29.92 -8.79 3.11
C ASN A 534 -30.46 -10.06 3.81
N PRO A 535 -31.31 -9.95 4.85
CA PRO A 535 -31.85 -11.13 5.51
C PRO A 535 -32.91 -11.85 4.67
N GLU A 536 -33.20 -11.37 3.46
CA GLU A 536 -34.21 -11.94 2.55
C GLU A 536 -33.66 -13.16 1.80
N GLY A 537 -33.36 -14.23 2.56
CA GLY A 537 -33.00 -15.54 2.02
C GLY A 537 -33.50 -16.72 2.84
N GLU A 538 -34.11 -16.48 4.01
CA GLU A 538 -34.60 -17.54 4.88
C GLU A 538 -36.08 -17.34 5.24
N GLY A 539 -36.93 -17.92 4.40
CA GLY A 539 -38.15 -18.63 4.78
C GLY A 539 -39.36 -17.84 5.27
N GLU A 540 -40.35 -17.65 4.39
CA GLU A 540 -41.77 -17.85 4.73
C GLU A 540 -42.54 -18.32 3.49
N GLY A 541 -43.27 -19.44 3.60
CA GLY A 541 -44.13 -19.93 2.53
C GLY A 541 -44.59 -21.38 2.61
N GLU A 542 -44.84 -21.93 3.80
CA GLU A 542 -45.79 -23.05 3.92
C GLU A 542 -47.22 -22.48 3.80
N GLY A 543 -47.93 -22.89 2.76
CA GLY A 543 -49.34 -22.60 2.53
C GLY A 543 -49.91 -23.59 1.51
N GLU A 544 -50.61 -24.60 2.00
CA GLU A 544 -51.26 -25.66 1.25
C GLU A 544 -52.51 -25.18 0.46
N GLY A 545 -52.74 -25.78 -0.71
CA GLY A 545 -54.05 -26.01 -1.37
C GLY A 545 -54.73 -24.81 -2.07
N GLU A 546 -55.43 -24.91 -3.20
CA GLU A 546 -55.88 -26.00 -4.09
C GLU A 546 -56.26 -25.38 -5.46
N GLY A 547 -56.26 -26.19 -6.55
CA GLY A 547 -57.30 -26.08 -7.60
C GLY A 547 -56.93 -25.63 -9.03
N GLU A 548 -56.72 -26.62 -9.90
CA GLU A 548 -57.27 -26.88 -11.25
C GLU A 548 -57.39 -25.77 -12.33
N GLY A 549 -56.90 -26.10 -13.54
CA GLY A 549 -57.27 -25.42 -14.80
C GLY A 549 -56.40 -25.82 -16.00
N GLU A 550 -56.94 -26.72 -16.83
CA GLU A 550 -56.40 -27.29 -18.08
C GLU A 550 -56.21 -26.26 -19.21
N GLY A 551 -55.36 -26.56 -20.21
CA GLY A 551 -55.37 -25.84 -21.50
C GLY A 551 -54.18 -26.09 -22.42
N GLU A 552 -54.42 -26.89 -23.46
CA GLU A 552 -53.56 -27.32 -24.57
C GLU A 552 -53.09 -26.17 -25.49
N GLY A 553 -52.05 -26.42 -26.32
CA GLY A 553 -51.88 -25.65 -27.57
C GLY A 553 -50.46 -25.55 -28.12
N GLU A 554 -50.22 -26.28 -29.20
CA GLU A 554 -49.03 -26.35 -30.06
C GLU A 554 -48.74 -25.01 -30.80
N ASP A 555 -47.47 -24.72 -31.11
CA ASP A 555 -46.99 -24.40 -32.48
C ASP A 555 -45.55 -23.83 -32.49
N GLU A 556 -44.63 -24.62 -33.06
CA GLU A 556 -43.41 -24.20 -33.78
C GLU A 556 -43.79 -23.92 -35.27
N PRO A 557 -42.92 -23.47 -36.22
CA PRO A 557 -41.58 -22.87 -36.15
C PRO A 557 -41.43 -21.65 -37.15
N PRO A 558 -40.47 -21.55 -38.11
CA PRO A 558 -39.31 -20.64 -38.05
C PRO A 558 -39.13 -19.72 -39.29
N CYS A 559 -38.24 -18.72 -39.23
CA CYS A 559 -37.58 -18.09 -40.41
C CYS A 559 -36.50 -17.10 -39.92
N CYS A 560 -35.33 -16.89 -40.52
CA CYS A 560 -34.67 -17.46 -41.68
C CYS A 560 -33.17 -17.08 -41.64
N ARG A 561 -32.32 -17.92 -42.22
CA ARG A 561 -30.86 -17.76 -42.34
C ARG A 561 -30.46 -16.88 -43.53
N ARG A 562 -29.32 -16.17 -43.34
CA ARG A 562 -28.19 -15.88 -44.25
C ARG A 562 -28.44 -15.10 -45.56
N THR A 563 -27.59 -14.10 -45.79
CA THR A 563 -26.70 -14.05 -46.97
C THR A 563 -25.36 -13.36 -46.68
N LYS A 564 -24.29 -13.99 -47.21
CA LYS A 564 -22.91 -13.51 -47.39
C LYS A 564 -22.80 -12.84 -48.76
N THR A 565 -21.86 -11.88 -48.90
CA THR A 565 -20.94 -11.54 -50.03
C THR A 565 -20.66 -10.03 -49.96
N GLY A 566 -19.47 -9.44 -50.15
CA GLY A 566 -18.09 -9.83 -50.49
C GLY A 566 -17.25 -8.53 -50.34
N GLY A 567 -15.98 -8.58 -49.91
CA GLY A 567 -14.82 -8.53 -50.81
C GLY A 567 -14.35 -7.09 -51.12
N GLY A 568 -13.15 -6.70 -50.66
CA GLY A 568 -12.49 -5.45 -51.12
C GLY A 568 -11.42 -4.83 -50.22
N SER A 569 -10.22 -5.42 -50.25
CA SER A 569 -8.88 -4.82 -50.33
C SER A 569 -8.51 -3.43 -49.71
N SER A 570 -7.34 -3.45 -49.04
CA SER A 570 -6.24 -2.46 -49.05
C SER A 570 -6.34 -1.18 -48.19
N LEU A 571 -5.49 -1.05 -47.15
CA LEU A 571 -4.16 -0.38 -47.20
C LEU A 571 -3.66 -0.07 -45.78
N PHE A 572 -2.45 -0.55 -45.50
CA PHE A 572 -1.60 -0.15 -44.37
C PHE A 572 -1.21 1.32 -44.50
N VAL A 573 -1.35 2.10 -43.41
CA VAL A 573 -0.56 3.33 -43.19
C VAL A 573 -0.07 3.36 -41.75
N THR A 574 1.21 3.04 -41.60
CA THR A 574 2.06 3.36 -40.45
C THR A 574 2.35 4.86 -40.42
N ALA A 575 2.11 5.53 -39.30
CA ALA A 575 2.55 6.91 -39.07
C ALA A 575 3.76 6.92 -38.12
N LEU A 576 4.90 7.30 -38.67
CA LEU A 576 6.18 7.54 -38.01
C LEU A 576 6.18 8.98 -37.47
N LEU A 577 6.40 9.20 -36.17
CA LEU A 577 6.66 10.53 -35.60
C LEU A 577 8.17 10.78 -35.55
N LEU A 578 8.64 11.76 -36.34
CA LEU A 578 10.00 12.28 -36.34
C LEU A 578 9.99 13.65 -35.63
N MET A 579 10.66 13.73 -34.48
CA MET A 579 10.98 14.99 -33.80
C MET A 579 12.12 15.70 -34.55
N THR A 580 11.87 16.91 -35.04
CA THR A 580 12.93 17.83 -35.50
C THR A 580 13.19 18.89 -34.44
N LEU A 581 14.42 18.88 -33.90
CA LEU A 581 15.02 19.90 -33.06
C LEU A 581 15.18 21.23 -33.82
N TRP A 582 14.70 22.33 -33.24
CA TRP A 582 15.01 23.69 -33.67
C TRP A 582 15.99 24.32 -32.66
N THR A 583 17.24 24.48 -33.08
CA THR A 583 18.24 25.30 -32.39
C THR A 583 18.18 26.72 -32.96
N ALA A 584 17.70 27.68 -32.17
CA ALA A 584 17.77 29.10 -32.51
C ALA A 584 19.15 29.66 -32.11
N ALA A 585 19.93 30.07 -33.11
CA ALA A 585 21.15 30.84 -32.96
C ALA A 585 20.82 32.34 -32.95
N LEU A 586 21.28 33.05 -31.92
CA LEU A 586 21.32 34.51 -31.86
C LEU A 586 22.61 35.03 -32.52
N PRO A 587 22.56 36.04 -33.40
CA PRO A 587 23.73 36.85 -33.72
C PRO A 587 23.79 38.09 -32.84
N GLY A 588 24.98 38.38 -32.30
CA GLY A 588 25.26 39.61 -31.57
C GLY A 588 25.59 40.79 -32.50
N GLY A 589 25.41 42.00 -31.95
CA GLY A 589 26.25 43.16 -32.25
C GLY A 589 25.51 44.47 -32.57
N GLY A 590 25.69 45.48 -31.71
CA GLY A 590 25.58 46.88 -32.12
C GLY A 590 25.17 47.90 -31.05
N LYS A 591 26.16 48.61 -30.50
CA LYS A 591 26.21 50.04 -30.10
C LYS A 591 24.84 50.75 -29.96
N GLN A 592 24.49 51.35 -28.82
CA GLN A 592 25.13 52.50 -28.17
C GLN A 592 24.58 52.68 -26.77
#